data_AF-A0A5Q4T8K5-F1
#
_entry.id   AF-A0A5Q4T8K5-F1
#
_cell.length_a   1.000
_cell.length_b   1.000
_cell.length_c   1.000
_cell.angle_alpha   90.00
_cell.angle_beta   90.00
_cell.angle_gamma   90.00
#
_symmetry.space_group_name_H-M   'P 1'
#
loop_
_entity.id
_entity.type
_entity.pdbx_description
1 polymer ?
#
loop_
_entity_poly.entity_id
_entity_poly.type
_entity_poly.pdbx_seq_one_letter_code
_entity_poly.pdbx_strand_id
1 'polypeptide(L)'
;MDLNKPASPSPPPAPYEGGEGCLTVAVRIPVRIVVLVLVVPVRMLWDLLALGGRAVHKVLLRPLGNALTWLFDHVVAPVAHALATVVQLLVMALLYWPWVALWRYVVVPVVTYGLVVPLVWVYRRVLTPLGQGLAWALGRVGTGVAWLARTLGAGVRWCAVGVGRVLGVLFVVPLVAVWRYVVVPVVTYGLVVPSVWVYRRVLTPFGQGLAWAARCLGAGVARLGRAVAAGAGWSVRAIAAVLALVVTALLVAPAGWLWRRVVVPVGREIGAALHIAWRVAGHVSRAAGRALKWLAWQVAGRPARWFYRAICTPAGHVVRDAVWRPARRAAAEAGRAARAALAGARATVRQARRDAWRALVGGPRAAEPVPGPALQARNLVGTQQPQTVPGVAAGTETSLPERA
;
A
#
# COMPACT_ATOMS: atom_id res chain seq x y z
N MET A 1 16.70 69.48 52.13
CA MET A 1 16.19 68.60 51.05
C MET A 1 17.42 67.91 50.49
N ASP A 2 17.73 66.64 50.72
CA ASP A 2 17.02 65.49 51.28
C ASP A 2 18.10 64.61 51.96
N LEU A 3 18.06 64.31 53.26
CA LEU A 3 17.22 63.29 53.92
C LEU A 3 17.18 61.95 53.17
N ASN A 4 18.27 61.18 53.17
CA ASN A 4 18.27 59.79 53.67
C ASN A 4 19.69 59.21 53.61
N LYS A 5 20.36 59.10 54.77
CA LYS A 5 21.56 58.28 54.93
C LYS A 5 21.09 56.90 55.38
N PRO A 6 20.98 55.89 54.50
CA PRO A 6 20.61 54.55 54.94
C PRO A 6 21.73 53.99 55.82
N ALA A 7 21.33 53.49 56.98
CA ALA A 7 22.17 52.89 58.00
C ALA A 7 23.15 51.86 57.41
N SER A 8 24.39 51.88 57.87
CA SER A 8 25.37 50.83 57.62
C SER A 8 24.76 49.48 58.02
N PRO A 9 24.67 48.50 57.11
CA PRO A 9 24.22 47.16 57.50
C PRO A 9 25.21 46.58 58.50
N SER A 10 24.69 46.05 59.59
CA SER A 10 25.43 45.34 60.64
C SER A 10 26.34 44.28 60.02
N PRO A 11 27.57 44.09 60.51
CA PRO A 11 28.42 43.01 60.03
C PRO A 11 27.71 41.66 60.23
N PRO A 12 27.83 40.71 59.29
CA PRO A 12 27.21 39.40 59.41
C PRO A 12 27.72 38.68 60.68
N PRO A 13 26.91 37.82 61.30
CA PRO A 13 27.35 37.04 62.46
C PRO A 13 28.63 36.29 62.11
N ALA A 14 29.65 36.43 62.96
CA ALA A 14 30.90 35.70 62.82
C ALA A 14 30.56 34.20 62.62
N PRO A 15 31.13 33.54 61.60
CA PRO A 15 31.02 32.10 61.50
C PRO A 15 31.48 31.49 62.81
N TYR A 16 30.68 30.59 63.39
CA TYR A 16 31.08 29.75 64.49
C TYR A 16 32.43 29.10 64.11
N GLU A 17 33.53 29.56 64.68
CA GLU A 17 34.78 28.80 64.76
C GLU A 17 34.55 27.66 65.76
N GLY A 18 33.75 26.68 65.34
CA GLY A 18 33.76 25.36 65.96
C GLY A 18 35.16 24.82 65.76
N GLY A 19 35.90 24.68 66.86
CA GLY A 19 37.32 24.35 66.89
C GLY A 19 37.75 23.37 65.79
N GLU A 20 38.38 23.90 64.76
CA GLU A 20 39.15 23.11 63.80
C GLU A 20 40.43 22.69 64.53
N GLY A 21 40.32 21.60 65.30
CA GLY A 21 41.47 20.95 65.91
C GLY A 21 42.51 20.68 64.84
N CYS A 22 43.79 20.93 65.14
CA CYS A 22 44.93 20.86 64.22
C CYS A 22 44.98 19.61 63.32
N LEU A 23 44.24 18.54 63.62
CA LEU A 23 44.03 17.37 62.78
C LEU A 23 43.27 17.63 61.47
N THR A 24 42.24 18.47 61.43
CA THR A 24 41.53 18.77 60.17
C THR A 24 42.37 19.66 59.25
N VAL A 25 43.14 20.59 59.84
CA VAL A 25 44.09 21.45 59.12
C VAL A 25 45.29 20.64 58.61
N ALA A 26 45.89 19.79 59.46
CA ALA A 26 47.02 18.94 59.07
C ALA A 26 46.66 17.90 58.00
N VAL A 27 45.40 17.42 57.95
CA VAL A 27 44.93 16.53 56.88
C VAL A 27 44.48 17.32 55.65
N ARG A 28 43.86 18.50 55.79
CA ARG A 28 43.43 19.31 54.64
C ARG A 28 44.58 19.96 53.90
N ILE A 29 45.64 20.42 54.55
CA ILE A 29 46.77 21.07 53.87
C ILE A 29 47.39 20.16 52.79
N PRO A 30 47.80 18.90 53.06
CA PRO A 30 48.36 18.03 52.03
C PRO A 30 47.32 17.67 50.97
N VAL A 31 46.06 17.42 51.35
CA VAL A 31 44.99 17.14 50.39
C VAL A 31 44.72 18.35 49.48
N ARG A 32 44.70 19.58 50.01
CA ARG A 32 44.55 20.81 49.21
C ARG A 32 45.75 21.03 48.31
N ILE A 33 46.97 20.73 48.76
CA ILE A 33 48.18 20.82 47.93
C ILE A 33 48.12 19.79 46.81
N VAL A 34 47.77 18.53 47.07
CA VAL A 34 47.62 17.51 46.01
C VAL A 34 46.50 17.88 45.05
N VAL A 35 45.35 18.35 45.55
CA VAL A 35 44.25 18.83 44.72
C VAL A 35 44.67 20.04 43.88
N LEU A 36 45.37 21.02 44.44
CA LEU A 36 45.86 22.17 43.68
C LEU A 36 46.90 21.76 42.63
N VAL A 37 47.90 20.97 43.02
CA VAL A 37 49.01 20.56 42.16
C VAL A 37 48.56 19.58 41.07
N LEU A 38 47.49 18.80 41.29
CA LEU A 38 47.05 17.78 40.34
C LEU A 38 45.77 18.20 39.62
N VAL A 39 44.76 18.70 40.33
CA VAL A 39 43.47 19.07 39.74
C VAL A 39 43.55 20.38 38.97
N VAL A 40 44.28 21.40 39.45
CA VAL A 40 44.35 22.69 38.72
C VAL A 40 45.05 22.56 37.37
N PRO A 41 46.22 21.89 37.22
CA PRO A 41 46.81 21.71 35.90
C PRO A 41 46.00 20.79 35.00
N VAL A 42 45.34 19.75 35.54
CA VAL A 42 44.40 18.93 34.78
C VAL A 42 43.19 19.76 34.32
N ARG A 43 42.70 20.68 35.16
CA ARG A 43 41.60 21.60 34.83
C ARG A 43 42.02 22.62 33.78
N MET A 44 43.22 23.20 33.88
CA MET A 44 43.77 24.09 32.87
C MET A 44 43.99 23.37 31.54
N LEU A 45 44.49 22.13 31.57
CA LEU A 45 44.65 21.31 30.38
C LEU A 45 43.29 21.00 29.74
N TRP A 46 42.27 20.73 30.56
CA TRP A 46 40.89 20.54 30.10
C TRP A 46 40.29 21.83 29.51
N ASP A 47 40.51 22.98 30.14
CA ASP A 47 40.02 24.27 29.63
C ASP A 47 40.73 24.67 28.34
N LEU A 48 42.04 24.40 28.20
CA LEU A 48 42.81 24.56 26.96
C LEU A 48 42.33 23.61 25.87
N LEU A 49 42.06 22.35 26.18
CA LEU A 49 41.48 21.38 25.23
C LEU A 49 40.06 21.79 24.82
N ALA A 50 39.24 22.28 25.75
CA ALA A 50 37.89 22.74 25.47
C ALA A 50 37.89 24.06 24.67
N LEU A 51 38.87 24.94 24.89
CA LEU A 51 39.11 26.14 24.09
C LEU A 51 39.60 25.77 22.70
N GLY A 52 40.56 24.85 22.59
CA GLY A 52 41.04 24.30 21.31
C GLY A 52 39.92 23.64 20.51
N GLY A 53 39.10 22.81 21.16
CA GLY A 53 37.93 22.18 20.55
C GLY A 53 36.88 23.20 20.08
N ARG A 54 36.61 24.24 20.87
CA ARG A 54 35.69 25.34 20.48
C ARG A 54 36.25 26.19 19.35
N ALA A 55 37.56 26.45 19.33
CA ALA A 55 38.23 27.18 18.27
C ALA A 55 38.20 26.38 16.96
N VAL A 56 38.56 25.09 16.99
CA VAL A 56 38.45 24.19 15.83
C VAL A 56 37.01 24.11 15.33
N HIS A 57 36.03 24.05 16.23
CA HIS A 57 34.63 24.02 15.84
C HIS A 57 34.17 25.32 15.16
N LYS A 58 34.56 26.48 15.68
CA LYS A 58 34.18 27.77 15.10
C LYS A 58 34.94 28.10 13.81
N VAL A 59 36.23 27.80 13.75
CA VAL A 59 37.11 28.20 12.65
C VAL A 59 37.10 27.20 11.50
N LEU A 60 36.94 25.90 11.78
CA LEU A 60 37.03 24.87 10.74
C LEU A 60 35.68 24.20 10.48
N LEU A 61 35.01 23.68 11.52
CA LEU A 61 33.79 22.89 11.34
C LEU A 61 32.58 23.75 10.94
N ARG A 62 32.49 24.99 11.43
CA ARG A 62 31.39 25.90 11.09
C ARG A 62 31.41 26.38 9.64
N PRO A 63 32.54 26.85 9.07
CA PRO A 63 32.59 27.19 7.65
C PRO A 63 32.46 25.95 6.75
N LEU A 64 33.03 24.79 7.13
CA LEU A 64 32.83 23.55 6.36
C LEU A 64 31.36 23.11 6.38
N GLY A 65 30.71 23.21 7.54
CA GLY A 65 29.28 22.91 7.70
C GLY A 65 28.42 23.82 6.83
N ASN A 66 28.70 25.13 6.86
CA ASN A 66 27.98 26.12 6.06
C ASN A 66 28.23 25.95 4.56
N ALA A 67 29.46 25.62 4.16
CA ALA A 67 29.79 25.34 2.76
C ALA A 67 29.11 24.05 2.27
N LEU A 68 29.03 23.02 3.13
CA LEU A 68 28.36 21.77 2.79
C LEU A 68 26.84 21.93 2.71
N THR A 69 26.23 22.72 3.62
CA THR A 69 24.80 23.07 3.52
C THR A 69 24.52 23.94 2.30
N TRP A 70 25.39 24.91 2.00
CA TRP A 70 25.25 25.73 0.80
C TRP A 70 25.33 24.88 -0.47
N LEU A 71 26.29 23.94 -0.55
CA LEU A 71 26.43 23.01 -1.67
C LEU A 71 25.20 22.09 -1.78
N PHE A 72 24.70 21.60 -0.66
CA PHE A 72 23.49 20.77 -0.64
C PHE A 72 22.27 21.55 -1.12
N ASP A 73 22.07 22.78 -0.64
CA ASP A 73 20.91 23.61 -0.97
C ASP A 73 20.98 24.19 -2.39
N HIS A 74 22.16 24.57 -2.88
CA HIS A 74 22.31 25.17 -4.21
C HIS A 74 22.53 24.16 -5.33
N VAL A 75 23.03 22.96 -5.05
CA VAL A 75 23.35 21.98 -6.09
C VAL A 75 22.48 20.74 -5.95
N VAL A 76 22.48 20.11 -4.76
CA VAL A 76 21.79 18.83 -4.58
C VAL A 76 20.27 19.00 -4.56
N ALA A 77 19.75 20.02 -3.88
CA ALA A 77 18.31 20.27 -3.77
C ALA A 77 17.64 20.59 -5.12
N PRO A 78 18.18 21.47 -5.99
CA PRO A 78 17.57 21.72 -7.30
C PRO A 78 17.72 20.53 -8.23
N VAL A 79 18.85 19.80 -8.20
CA VAL A 79 19.03 18.58 -9.00
C VAL A 79 18.06 17.48 -8.56
N ALA A 80 17.85 17.31 -7.26
CA ALA A 80 16.86 16.38 -6.72
C ALA A 80 15.42 16.78 -7.10
N HIS A 81 15.09 18.08 -7.08
CA HIS A 81 13.80 18.57 -7.56
C HIS A 81 13.63 18.35 -9.06
N ALA A 82 14.67 18.60 -9.86
CA ALA A 82 14.63 18.35 -11.30
C ALA A 82 14.47 16.86 -11.62
N LEU A 83 15.18 15.97 -10.89
CA LEU A 83 14.98 14.53 -11.03
C LEU A 83 13.58 14.11 -10.60
N ALA A 84 13.06 14.66 -9.50
CA ALA A 84 11.70 14.36 -9.03
C ALA A 84 10.65 14.80 -10.04
N THR A 85 10.79 15.98 -10.67
CA THR A 85 9.85 16.44 -11.71
C THR A 85 9.95 15.58 -12.96
N VAL A 86 11.16 15.17 -13.39
CA VAL A 86 11.31 14.25 -14.52
C VAL A 86 10.68 12.90 -14.20
N VAL A 87 10.94 12.31 -13.04
CA VAL A 87 10.33 11.04 -12.62
C VAL A 87 8.80 11.18 -12.55
N GLN A 88 8.29 12.28 -12.01
CA GLN A 88 6.86 12.54 -11.92
C GLN A 88 6.22 12.70 -13.31
N LEU A 89 6.87 13.41 -14.24
CA LEU A 89 6.44 13.50 -15.62
C LEU A 89 6.43 12.13 -16.30
N LEU A 90 7.45 11.30 -16.03
CA LEU A 90 7.56 9.96 -16.55
C LEU A 90 6.42 9.07 -16.02
N VAL A 91 6.13 9.12 -14.72
CA VAL A 91 4.98 8.41 -14.13
C VAL A 91 3.67 8.90 -14.72
N MET A 92 3.49 10.22 -14.88
CA MET A 92 2.26 10.77 -15.42
C MET A 92 2.09 10.44 -16.92
N ALA A 93 3.18 10.42 -17.68
CA ALA A 93 3.20 10.05 -19.08
C ALA A 93 3.04 8.54 -19.30
N LEU A 94 3.58 7.69 -18.42
CA LEU A 94 3.61 6.24 -18.59
C LEU A 94 2.42 5.53 -17.93
N LEU A 95 1.87 6.10 -16.86
CA LEU A 95 0.78 5.48 -16.10
C LEU A 95 -0.54 6.22 -16.31
N TYR A 96 -0.55 7.53 -16.13
CA TYR A 96 -1.79 8.29 -16.17
C TYR A 96 -2.31 8.50 -17.59
N TRP A 97 -1.47 8.93 -18.53
CA TRP A 97 -1.88 9.14 -19.92
C TRP A 97 -2.39 7.86 -20.61
N PRO A 98 -1.72 6.70 -20.50
CA PRO A 98 -2.20 5.46 -21.11
C PRO A 98 -3.47 4.96 -20.44
N TRP A 99 -3.60 5.13 -19.12
CA TRP A 99 -4.82 4.79 -18.41
C TRP A 99 -5.99 5.68 -18.81
N VAL A 100 -5.80 6.99 -18.92
CA VAL A 100 -6.82 7.93 -19.39
C VAL A 100 -7.20 7.64 -20.84
N ALA A 101 -6.22 7.33 -21.69
CA ALA A 101 -6.46 6.92 -23.06
C ALA A 101 -7.24 5.60 -23.10
N LEU A 102 -6.86 4.60 -22.33
CA LEU A 102 -7.58 3.32 -22.23
C LEU A 102 -9.02 3.54 -21.75
N TRP A 103 -9.22 4.39 -20.74
CA TRP A 103 -10.55 4.68 -20.22
C TRP A 103 -11.41 5.39 -21.26
N ARG A 104 -10.86 6.42 -21.91
CA ARG A 104 -11.61 7.26 -22.87
C ARG A 104 -11.84 6.59 -24.22
N TYR A 105 -10.88 5.78 -24.70
CA TYR A 105 -10.93 5.15 -26.02
C TYR A 105 -11.36 3.68 -26.00
N VAL A 106 -11.29 2.98 -24.87
CA VAL A 106 -11.71 1.57 -24.78
C VAL A 106 -12.90 1.42 -23.86
N VAL A 107 -12.78 1.84 -22.59
CA VAL A 107 -13.83 1.58 -21.59
C VAL A 107 -15.13 2.31 -21.93
N VAL A 108 -15.06 3.62 -22.19
CA VAL A 108 -16.23 4.43 -22.53
C VAL A 108 -16.98 3.86 -23.77
N PRO A 109 -16.33 3.62 -24.92
CA PRO A 109 -17.02 3.07 -26.06
C PRO A 109 -17.51 1.63 -25.83
N VAL A 110 -16.75 0.76 -25.16
CA VAL A 110 -17.21 -0.61 -24.88
C VAL A 110 -18.46 -0.60 -23.99
N VAL A 111 -18.52 0.23 -22.96
CA VAL A 111 -19.71 0.36 -22.10
C VAL A 111 -20.86 0.98 -22.88
N THR A 112 -20.61 2.03 -23.66
CA THR A 112 -21.66 2.73 -24.39
C THR A 112 -22.25 1.86 -25.49
N TYR A 113 -21.42 1.32 -26.37
CA TYR A 113 -21.87 0.51 -27.51
C TYR A 113 -22.20 -0.93 -27.12
N GLY A 114 -21.51 -1.51 -26.14
CA GLY A 114 -21.71 -2.89 -25.73
C GLY A 114 -22.82 -3.09 -24.69
N LEU A 115 -23.13 -2.08 -23.88
CA LEU A 115 -24.13 -2.18 -22.81
C LEU A 115 -25.28 -1.20 -23.02
N VAL A 116 -24.99 0.09 -23.18
CA VAL A 116 -26.05 1.12 -23.22
C VAL A 116 -26.87 1.03 -24.50
N VAL A 117 -26.23 0.93 -25.67
CA VAL A 117 -26.93 0.81 -26.96
C VAL A 117 -27.84 -0.43 -27.01
N PRO A 118 -27.39 -1.65 -26.67
CA PRO A 118 -28.27 -2.81 -26.65
C PRO A 118 -29.37 -2.69 -25.59
N LEU A 119 -29.08 -2.14 -24.42
CA LEU A 119 -30.10 -1.93 -23.39
C LEU A 119 -31.18 -0.93 -23.84
N VAL A 120 -30.79 0.17 -24.49
CA VAL A 120 -31.72 1.14 -25.09
C VAL A 120 -32.49 0.53 -26.25
N TRP A 121 -31.84 -0.33 -27.05
CA TRP A 121 -32.51 -1.07 -28.11
C TRP A 121 -33.58 -1.99 -27.53
N VAL A 122 -33.27 -2.77 -26.49
CA VAL A 122 -34.24 -3.65 -25.80
C VAL A 122 -35.37 -2.83 -25.19
N TYR A 123 -35.07 -1.71 -24.53
CA TYR A 123 -36.09 -0.81 -24.00
C TYR A 123 -37.04 -0.29 -25.10
N ARG A 124 -36.50 0.15 -26.24
CA ARG A 124 -37.30 0.65 -27.37
C ARG A 124 -38.07 -0.45 -28.09
N ARG A 125 -37.47 -1.63 -28.29
CA ARG A 125 -38.07 -2.74 -29.04
C ARG A 125 -39.08 -3.54 -28.21
N VAL A 126 -38.90 -3.61 -26.89
CA VAL A 126 -39.67 -4.51 -26.02
C VAL A 126 -40.57 -3.72 -25.06
N LEU A 127 -40.01 -2.80 -24.28
CA LEU A 127 -40.80 -2.07 -23.28
C LEU A 127 -41.75 -1.04 -23.89
N THR A 128 -41.35 -0.39 -25.00
CA THR A 128 -42.20 0.62 -25.65
C THR A 128 -43.46 0.00 -26.29
N PRO A 129 -43.39 -1.09 -27.07
CA PRO A 129 -44.61 -1.74 -27.57
C PRO A 129 -45.42 -2.41 -26.46
N LEU A 130 -44.80 -2.93 -25.39
CA LEU A 130 -45.54 -3.43 -24.23
C LEU A 130 -46.32 -2.32 -23.52
N GLY A 131 -45.72 -1.15 -23.32
CA GLY A 131 -46.39 0.01 -22.73
C GLY A 131 -47.56 0.52 -23.58
N GLN A 132 -47.38 0.57 -24.91
CA GLN A 132 -48.45 0.95 -25.84
C GLN A 132 -49.55 -0.11 -25.91
N GLY A 133 -49.20 -1.40 -25.88
CA GLY A 133 -50.16 -2.50 -25.85
C GLY A 133 -51.01 -2.51 -24.58
N LEU A 134 -50.39 -2.26 -23.43
CA LEU A 134 -51.10 -2.14 -22.14
C LEU A 134 -52.03 -0.93 -22.14
N ALA A 135 -51.55 0.24 -22.59
CA ALA A 135 -52.37 1.44 -22.69
C ALA A 135 -53.56 1.27 -23.66
N TRP A 136 -53.35 0.57 -24.77
CA TRP A 136 -54.41 0.23 -25.72
C TRP A 136 -55.45 -0.73 -25.11
N ALA A 137 -55.01 -1.75 -24.37
CA ALA A 137 -55.90 -2.70 -23.69
C ALA A 137 -56.76 -2.01 -22.62
N LEU A 138 -56.16 -1.16 -21.77
CA LEU A 138 -56.88 -0.35 -20.79
C LEU A 138 -57.86 0.64 -21.45
N GLY A 139 -57.48 1.25 -22.57
CA GLY A 139 -58.35 2.13 -23.35
C GLY A 139 -59.58 1.39 -23.93
N ARG A 140 -59.40 0.14 -24.38
CA ARG A 140 -60.50 -0.71 -24.86
C ARG A 140 -61.49 -1.06 -23.75
N VAL A 141 -61.00 -1.34 -22.54
CA VAL A 141 -61.86 -1.57 -21.38
C VAL A 141 -62.65 -0.32 -21.00
N GLY A 142 -62.00 0.86 -20.95
CA GLY A 142 -62.65 2.13 -20.63
C GLY A 142 -63.73 2.54 -21.64
N THR A 143 -63.49 2.30 -22.93
CA THR A 143 -64.47 2.56 -24.00
C THR A 143 -65.66 1.60 -23.97
N GLY A 144 -65.44 0.34 -23.58
CA GLY A 144 -66.51 -0.63 -23.37
C GLY A 144 -67.44 -0.25 -22.21
N VAL A 145 -66.88 0.17 -21.07
CA VAL A 145 -67.65 0.64 -19.90
C VAL A 145 -68.45 1.90 -20.23
N ALA A 146 -67.84 2.86 -20.95
CA ALA A 146 -68.52 4.08 -21.38
C ALA A 146 -69.63 3.81 -22.40
N TRP A 147 -69.51 2.77 -23.22
CA TRP A 147 -70.56 2.35 -24.15
C TRP A 147 -71.75 1.72 -23.41
N LEU A 148 -71.50 0.84 -22.44
CA LEU A 148 -72.52 0.26 -21.57
C LEU A 148 -73.27 1.32 -20.75
N ALA A 149 -72.56 2.34 -20.23
CA ALA A 149 -73.19 3.46 -19.53
C ALA A 149 -74.11 4.27 -20.46
N ARG A 150 -73.74 4.44 -21.73
CA ARG A 150 -74.54 5.18 -22.72
C ARG A 150 -75.77 4.41 -23.21
N THR A 151 -75.69 3.09 -23.35
CA THR A 151 -76.84 2.27 -23.76
C THR A 151 -77.90 2.19 -22.66
N LEU A 152 -77.49 2.12 -21.38
CA LEU A 152 -78.39 2.19 -20.24
C LEU A 152 -79.10 3.57 -20.13
N GLY A 153 -78.38 4.67 -20.36
CA GLY A 153 -78.97 6.01 -20.39
C GLY A 153 -79.93 6.25 -21.56
N ALA A 154 -79.71 5.57 -22.69
CA ALA A 154 -80.59 5.66 -23.86
C ALA A 154 -81.94 4.98 -23.63
N GLY A 155 -81.99 3.88 -22.86
CA GLY A 155 -83.24 3.19 -22.51
C GLY A 155 -84.20 4.05 -21.69
N VAL A 156 -83.67 4.76 -20.68
CA VAL A 156 -84.47 5.67 -19.83
C VAL A 156 -85.02 6.86 -20.63
N ARG A 157 -84.22 7.40 -21.56
CA ARG A 157 -84.63 8.50 -22.44
C ARG A 157 -85.69 8.06 -23.48
N TRP A 158 -85.66 6.81 -23.92
CA TRP A 158 -86.62 6.28 -24.89
C TRP A 158 -88.03 6.15 -24.30
N CYS A 159 -88.15 5.72 -23.04
CA CYS A 159 -89.44 5.66 -22.34
C CYS A 159 -90.05 7.06 -22.13
N ALA A 160 -89.24 8.09 -21.86
CA ALA A 160 -89.72 9.47 -21.69
C ALA A 160 -90.22 10.11 -23.01
N VAL A 161 -89.66 9.72 -24.17
CA VAL A 161 -90.04 10.26 -25.48
C VAL A 161 -91.28 9.57 -26.06
N GLY A 162 -91.59 8.34 -25.64
CA GLY A 162 -92.79 7.60 -26.06
C GLY A 162 -94.10 8.28 -25.64
N VAL A 163 -94.16 8.81 -24.42
CA VAL A 163 -95.36 9.47 -23.87
C VAL A 163 -95.61 10.84 -24.55
N GLY A 164 -94.55 11.57 -24.92
CA GLY A 164 -94.68 12.85 -25.63
C GLY A 164 -95.14 12.73 -27.09
N ARG A 165 -94.89 11.58 -27.75
CA ARG A 165 -95.29 11.37 -29.15
C ARG A 165 -96.78 11.17 -29.34
N VAL A 166 -97.46 10.53 -28.39
CA VAL A 166 -98.91 10.26 -28.47
C VAL A 166 -99.71 11.56 -28.32
N LEU A 167 -99.26 12.47 -27.44
CA LEU A 167 -99.84 13.81 -27.28
C LEU A 167 -99.57 14.70 -28.51
N GLY A 168 -98.39 14.56 -29.12
CA GLY A 168 -97.99 15.30 -30.33
C GLY A 168 -98.84 14.93 -31.55
N VAL A 169 -99.11 13.65 -31.80
CA VAL A 169 -99.87 13.23 -33.00
C VAL A 169 -101.31 13.77 -32.99
N LEU A 170 -101.95 13.90 -31.83
CA LEU A 170 -103.33 14.38 -31.70
C LEU A 170 -103.47 15.89 -32.00
N PHE A 171 -102.43 16.69 -31.71
CA PHE A 171 -102.47 18.15 -31.84
C PHE A 171 -101.66 18.70 -33.04
N VAL A 172 -100.56 18.03 -33.41
CA VAL A 172 -99.60 18.52 -34.40
C VAL A 172 -100.05 18.21 -35.82
N VAL A 173 -100.75 17.11 -36.07
CA VAL A 173 -101.17 16.72 -37.42
C VAL A 173 -102.14 17.71 -38.09
N PRO A 174 -103.19 18.23 -37.41
CA PRO A 174 -104.06 19.25 -38.04
C PRO A 174 -103.36 20.60 -38.21
N LEU A 175 -102.48 20.99 -37.28
CA LEU A 175 -101.72 22.24 -37.35
C LEU A 175 -100.64 22.20 -38.46
N VAL A 176 -100.01 21.05 -38.67
CA VAL A 176 -99.00 20.84 -39.72
C VAL A 176 -99.65 20.81 -41.11
N ALA A 177 -100.90 20.35 -41.24
CA ALA A 177 -101.62 20.39 -42.51
C ALA A 177 -101.89 21.83 -42.97
N VAL A 178 -102.34 22.70 -42.06
CA VAL A 178 -102.53 24.14 -42.33
C VAL A 178 -101.18 24.84 -42.59
N TRP A 179 -100.16 24.52 -41.81
CA TRP A 179 -98.81 25.05 -41.97
C TRP A 179 -98.20 24.68 -43.33
N ARG A 180 -98.33 23.42 -43.77
CA ARG A 180 -97.65 22.91 -44.97
C ARG A 180 -98.29 23.32 -46.29
N TYR A 181 -99.60 23.59 -46.31
CA TYR A 181 -100.30 24.02 -47.53
C TYR A 181 -100.50 25.53 -47.66
N VAL A 182 -100.60 26.28 -46.55
CA VAL A 182 -100.88 27.73 -46.60
C VAL A 182 -99.67 28.56 -46.18
N VAL A 183 -98.97 28.18 -45.10
CA VAL A 183 -97.93 29.03 -44.49
C VAL A 183 -96.55 28.79 -45.11
N VAL A 184 -96.18 27.55 -45.40
CA VAL A 184 -94.88 27.19 -46.00
C VAL A 184 -94.63 27.92 -47.33
N PRO A 185 -95.52 27.97 -48.33
CA PRO A 185 -95.21 28.66 -49.57
C PRO A 185 -95.08 30.19 -49.39
N VAL A 186 -95.94 30.82 -48.58
CA VAL A 186 -95.92 32.27 -48.33
C VAL A 186 -94.67 32.69 -47.56
N VAL A 187 -94.28 31.93 -46.53
CA VAL A 187 -93.09 32.23 -45.71
C VAL A 187 -91.80 31.86 -46.44
N THR A 188 -91.78 30.78 -47.22
CA THR A 188 -90.54 30.33 -47.89
C THR A 188 -90.13 31.28 -49.01
N TYR A 189 -91.06 31.67 -49.89
CA TYR A 189 -90.76 32.60 -50.97
C TYR A 189 -90.76 34.07 -50.53
N GLY A 190 -91.57 34.44 -49.53
CA GLY A 190 -91.69 35.82 -49.06
C GLY A 190 -90.69 36.24 -47.96
N LEU A 191 -90.28 35.33 -47.07
CA LEU A 191 -89.42 35.64 -45.92
C LEU A 191 -88.09 34.86 -45.93
N VAL A 192 -88.12 33.57 -46.24
CA VAL A 192 -86.92 32.71 -46.12
C VAL A 192 -85.90 33.02 -47.20
N VAL A 193 -86.32 33.27 -48.45
CA VAL A 193 -85.37 33.63 -49.52
C VAL A 193 -84.66 34.98 -49.23
N PRO A 194 -85.36 36.05 -48.81
CA PRO A 194 -84.71 37.28 -48.33
C PRO A 194 -83.84 37.06 -47.08
N SER A 195 -84.32 36.31 -46.08
CA SER A 195 -83.56 36.07 -44.85
C SER A 195 -82.33 35.19 -45.05
N VAL A 196 -82.36 34.21 -45.97
CA VAL A 196 -81.19 33.40 -46.33
C VAL A 196 -80.17 34.22 -47.12
N TRP A 197 -80.63 35.17 -47.95
CA TRP A 197 -79.74 36.13 -48.61
C TRP A 197 -79.06 37.05 -47.59
N VAL A 198 -79.80 37.62 -46.63
CA VAL A 198 -79.24 38.43 -45.54
C VAL A 198 -78.32 37.61 -44.63
N TYR A 199 -78.66 36.37 -44.31
CA TYR A 199 -77.83 35.47 -43.52
C TYR A 199 -76.50 35.16 -44.22
N ARG A 200 -76.52 34.86 -45.52
CA ARG A 200 -75.31 34.56 -46.31
C ARG A 200 -74.47 35.80 -46.60
N ARG A 201 -75.09 36.94 -46.92
CA ARG A 201 -74.37 38.16 -47.35
C ARG A 201 -73.92 39.03 -46.18
N VAL A 202 -74.61 39.00 -45.03
CA VAL A 202 -74.35 39.88 -43.89
C VAL A 202 -73.92 39.09 -42.65
N LEU A 203 -74.67 38.05 -42.27
CA LEU A 203 -74.43 37.36 -41.00
C LEU A 203 -73.23 36.40 -41.04
N THR A 204 -72.98 35.77 -42.19
CA THR A 204 -71.83 34.88 -42.39
C THR A 204 -70.49 35.63 -42.38
N PRO A 205 -70.31 36.78 -43.08
CA PRO A 205 -69.10 37.57 -42.94
C PRO A 205 -68.97 38.19 -41.54
N PHE A 206 -70.06 38.58 -40.88
CA PHE A 206 -70.00 39.05 -39.48
C PHE A 206 -69.57 37.95 -38.50
N GLY A 207 -70.10 36.73 -38.65
CA GLY A 207 -69.72 35.58 -37.83
C GLY A 207 -68.26 35.17 -38.04
N GLN A 208 -67.77 35.20 -39.29
CA GLN A 208 -66.36 34.96 -39.59
C GLN A 208 -65.45 36.08 -39.07
N GLY A 209 -65.90 37.33 -39.14
CA GLY A 209 -65.21 38.49 -38.57
C GLY A 209 -65.10 38.40 -37.04
N LEU A 210 -66.18 38.02 -36.35
CA LEU A 210 -66.18 37.85 -34.90
C LEU A 210 -65.33 36.65 -34.46
N ALA A 211 -65.38 35.54 -35.21
CA ALA A 211 -64.52 34.38 -34.97
C ALA A 211 -63.04 34.67 -35.26
N TRP A 212 -62.73 35.56 -36.22
CA TRP A 212 -61.37 36.03 -36.46
C TRP A 212 -60.91 36.97 -35.35
N ALA A 213 -61.73 37.92 -34.92
CA ALA A 213 -61.43 38.82 -33.80
C ALA A 213 -61.21 38.07 -32.49
N ALA A 214 -62.05 37.08 -32.17
CA ALA A 214 -61.89 36.22 -30.99
C ALA A 214 -60.59 35.40 -31.04
N ARG A 215 -60.21 34.88 -32.22
CA ARG A 215 -58.93 34.17 -32.41
C ARG A 215 -57.72 35.10 -32.30
N CYS A 216 -57.80 36.32 -32.82
CA CYS A 216 -56.75 37.32 -32.68
C CYS A 216 -56.57 37.75 -31.22
N LEU A 217 -57.67 37.96 -30.48
CA LEU A 217 -57.64 38.23 -29.03
C LEU A 217 -57.05 37.05 -28.26
N GLY A 218 -57.50 35.82 -28.52
CA GLY A 218 -56.95 34.62 -27.89
C GLY A 218 -55.46 34.44 -28.17
N ALA A 219 -55.01 34.70 -29.41
CA ALA A 219 -53.60 34.65 -29.78
C ALA A 219 -52.77 35.78 -29.14
N GLY A 220 -53.36 36.96 -28.96
CA GLY A 220 -52.75 38.10 -28.26
C GLY A 220 -52.53 37.79 -26.77
N VAL A 221 -53.57 37.32 -26.08
CA VAL A 221 -53.51 36.91 -24.67
C VAL A 221 -52.52 35.76 -24.48
N ALA A 222 -52.50 34.77 -25.37
CA ALA A 222 -51.54 33.68 -25.30
C ALA A 222 -50.08 34.13 -25.54
N ARG A 223 -49.84 35.14 -26.39
CA ARG A 223 -48.50 35.72 -26.57
C ARG A 223 -48.07 36.52 -25.35
N LEU A 224 -48.96 37.29 -24.74
CA LEU A 224 -48.69 38.00 -23.49
C LEU A 224 -48.39 37.03 -22.34
N GLY A 225 -49.19 35.96 -22.20
CA GLY A 225 -48.94 34.92 -21.20
C GLY A 225 -47.56 34.24 -21.37
N ARG A 226 -47.16 33.96 -22.61
CA ARG A 226 -45.81 33.42 -22.91
C ARG A 226 -44.69 34.42 -22.62
N ALA A 227 -44.89 35.70 -22.93
CA ALA A 227 -43.91 36.75 -22.64
C ALA A 227 -43.71 36.94 -21.12
N VAL A 228 -44.80 36.92 -20.35
CA VAL A 228 -44.75 36.99 -18.88
C VAL A 228 -44.08 35.75 -18.29
N ALA A 229 -44.44 34.54 -18.76
CA ALA A 229 -43.80 33.30 -18.31
C ALA A 229 -42.30 33.25 -18.65
N ALA A 230 -41.91 33.73 -19.83
CA ALA A 230 -40.51 33.85 -20.21
C ALA A 230 -39.79 34.84 -19.29
N GLY A 231 -40.36 36.04 -19.06
CA GLY A 231 -39.81 37.03 -18.14
C GLY A 231 -39.58 36.48 -16.74
N ALA A 232 -40.57 35.79 -16.17
CA ALA A 232 -40.44 35.12 -14.88
C ALA A 232 -39.34 34.04 -14.88
N GLY A 233 -39.24 33.26 -15.97
CA GLY A 233 -38.17 32.27 -16.14
C GLY A 233 -36.77 32.89 -16.20
N TRP A 234 -36.62 34.03 -16.87
CA TRP A 234 -35.36 34.80 -16.90
C TRP A 234 -35.00 35.33 -15.51
N SER A 235 -35.97 35.87 -14.77
CA SER A 235 -35.77 36.36 -13.40
C SER A 235 -35.32 35.23 -12.46
N VAL A 236 -35.97 34.06 -12.49
CA VAL A 236 -35.59 32.90 -11.66
C VAL A 236 -34.19 32.41 -12.04
N ARG A 237 -33.85 32.36 -13.33
CA ARG A 237 -32.51 31.97 -13.77
C ARG A 237 -31.43 32.98 -13.36
N ALA A 238 -31.73 34.28 -13.43
CA ALA A 238 -30.81 35.32 -12.98
C ALA A 238 -30.59 35.24 -11.47
N ILE A 239 -31.66 35.05 -10.68
CA ILE A 239 -31.56 34.86 -9.23
C ILE A 239 -30.77 33.59 -8.90
N ALA A 240 -31.04 32.47 -9.58
CA ALA A 240 -30.31 31.22 -9.39
C ALA A 240 -28.83 31.35 -9.78
N ALA A 241 -28.50 32.10 -10.84
CA ALA A 241 -27.13 32.35 -11.25
C ALA A 241 -26.38 33.24 -10.25
N VAL A 242 -27.04 34.29 -9.74
CA VAL A 242 -26.48 35.15 -8.69
C VAL A 242 -26.29 34.35 -7.40
N LEU A 243 -27.28 33.56 -6.99
CA LEU A 243 -27.18 32.70 -5.80
C LEU A 243 -26.07 31.67 -5.95
N ALA A 244 -25.97 31.03 -7.12
CA ALA A 244 -24.88 30.11 -7.43
C ALA A 244 -23.53 30.82 -7.32
N LEU A 245 -23.36 32.00 -7.94
CA LEU A 245 -22.12 32.77 -7.91
C LEU A 245 -21.75 33.23 -6.50
N VAL A 246 -22.72 33.64 -5.68
CA VAL A 246 -22.52 33.96 -4.27
C VAL A 246 -22.08 32.72 -3.50
N VAL A 247 -22.71 31.57 -3.71
CA VAL A 247 -22.33 30.31 -3.06
C VAL A 247 -20.93 29.87 -3.47
N THR A 248 -20.57 29.90 -4.76
CA THR A 248 -19.21 29.54 -5.19
C THR A 248 -18.17 30.54 -4.70
N ALA A 249 -18.45 31.84 -4.76
CA ALA A 249 -17.51 32.87 -4.32
C ALA A 249 -17.34 32.89 -2.79
N LEU A 250 -18.43 32.67 -2.03
CA LEU A 250 -18.43 32.78 -0.58
C LEU A 250 -18.07 31.46 0.13
N LEU A 251 -18.33 30.30 -0.47
CA LEU A 251 -17.95 29.01 0.12
C LEU A 251 -16.76 28.38 -0.58
N VAL A 252 -16.82 28.21 -1.90
CA VAL A 252 -15.83 27.39 -2.62
C VAL A 252 -14.49 28.10 -2.75
N ALA A 253 -14.48 29.41 -3.03
CA ALA A 253 -13.25 30.17 -3.12
C ALA A 253 -12.48 30.24 -1.78
N PRO A 254 -13.10 30.60 -0.64
CA PRO A 254 -12.40 30.60 0.64
C PRO A 254 -12.10 29.18 1.14
N ALA A 255 -12.95 28.18 0.88
CA ALA A 255 -12.63 26.79 1.21
C ALA A 255 -11.41 26.29 0.41
N GLY A 256 -11.33 26.62 -0.89
CA GLY A 256 -10.18 26.29 -1.72
C GLY A 256 -8.92 27.07 -1.36
N TRP A 257 -9.07 28.30 -0.85
CA TRP A 257 -7.96 29.08 -0.29
C TRP A 257 -7.48 28.47 1.03
N LEU A 258 -8.38 28.18 1.96
CA LEU A 258 -8.11 27.59 3.27
C LEU A 258 -7.47 26.20 3.13
N TRP A 259 -7.96 25.38 2.20
CA TRP A 259 -7.37 24.09 1.87
C TRP A 259 -5.91 24.24 1.43
N ARG A 260 -5.63 25.17 0.51
CA ARG A 260 -4.27 25.41 -0.01
C ARG A 260 -3.34 26.06 1.01
N ARG A 261 -3.86 26.96 1.86
CA ARG A 261 -3.08 27.73 2.84
C ARG A 261 -2.90 27.04 4.18
N VAL A 262 -3.80 26.15 4.58
CA VAL A 262 -3.79 25.52 5.90
C VAL A 262 -3.61 24.02 5.78
N VAL A 263 -4.46 23.33 5.01
CA VAL A 263 -4.45 21.85 5.00
C VAL A 263 -3.22 21.29 4.29
N VAL A 264 -2.82 21.86 3.16
CA VAL A 264 -1.60 21.43 2.44
C VAL A 264 -0.33 21.61 3.27
N PRO A 265 -0.04 22.78 3.87
CA PRO A 265 1.15 22.92 4.71
C PRO A 265 1.05 22.08 5.98
N VAL A 266 -0.11 22.02 6.65
CA VAL A 266 -0.29 21.18 7.84
C VAL A 266 -0.07 19.70 7.52
N GLY A 267 -0.61 19.20 6.40
CA GLY A 267 -0.37 17.84 5.95
C GLY A 267 1.11 17.57 5.62
N ARG A 268 1.81 18.57 5.08
CA ARG A 268 3.26 18.49 4.81
C ARG A 268 4.08 18.45 6.10
N GLU A 269 3.76 19.30 7.08
CA GLU A 269 4.43 19.33 8.38
C GLU A 269 4.17 18.03 9.17
N ILE A 270 2.93 17.52 9.15
CA ILE A 270 2.59 16.23 9.75
C ILE A 270 3.36 15.09 9.07
N GLY A 271 3.40 15.07 7.73
CA GLY A 271 4.15 14.07 6.97
C GLY A 271 5.66 14.11 7.25
N ALA A 272 6.23 15.31 7.36
CA ALA A 272 7.64 15.50 7.72
C ALA A 272 7.93 15.03 9.16
N ALA A 273 7.05 15.37 10.11
CA ALA A 273 7.16 14.93 11.49
C ALA A 273 7.06 13.40 11.61
N LEU A 274 6.12 12.78 10.90
CA LEU A 274 5.96 11.33 10.88
C LEU A 274 7.16 10.62 10.26
N HIS A 275 7.72 11.21 9.19
CA HIS A 275 8.90 10.67 8.54
C HIS A 275 10.15 10.75 9.45
N ILE A 276 10.33 11.86 10.18
CA ILE A 276 11.41 11.99 11.17
C ILE A 276 11.21 10.97 12.30
N ALA A 277 9.99 10.84 12.82
CA ALA A 277 9.65 9.86 13.84
C ALA A 277 9.93 8.43 13.36
N TRP A 278 9.60 8.11 12.10
CA TRP A 278 9.89 6.81 11.50
C TRP A 278 11.39 6.56 11.35
N ARG A 279 12.17 7.59 11.01
CA ARG A 279 13.63 7.49 10.90
C ARG A 279 14.29 7.26 12.27
N VAL A 280 13.75 7.88 13.33
CA VAL A 280 14.17 7.66 14.71
C VAL A 280 13.78 6.25 15.17
N ALA A 281 12.55 5.83 14.92
CA ALA A 281 12.09 4.46 15.20
C ALA A 281 12.96 3.41 14.49
N GLY A 282 13.35 3.64 13.24
CA GLY A 282 14.27 2.77 12.51
C GLY A 282 15.70 2.71 13.09
N HIS A 283 16.19 3.79 13.70
CA HIS A 283 17.48 3.78 14.42
C HIS A 283 17.37 3.05 15.74
N VAL A 284 16.29 3.28 16.49
CA VAL A 284 16.01 2.59 17.77
C VAL A 284 15.83 1.09 17.55
N SER A 285 15.08 0.67 16.52
CA SER A 285 14.91 -0.74 16.17
C SER A 285 16.23 -1.40 15.75
N ARG A 286 17.13 -0.69 15.06
CA ARG A 286 18.47 -1.21 14.73
C ARG A 286 19.41 -1.25 15.94
N ALA A 287 19.26 -0.33 16.89
CA ALA A 287 20.00 -0.36 18.14
C ALA A 287 19.50 -1.52 19.03
N ALA A 288 18.19 -1.68 19.17
CA ALA A 288 17.55 -2.77 19.88
C ALA A 288 17.90 -4.13 19.24
N GLY A 289 17.84 -4.25 17.91
CA GLY A 289 18.23 -5.46 17.21
C GLY A 289 19.72 -5.82 17.39
N ARG A 290 20.61 -4.82 17.43
CA ARG A 290 22.03 -5.04 17.73
C ARG A 290 22.26 -5.44 19.18
N ALA A 291 21.57 -4.80 20.12
CA ALA A 291 21.63 -5.16 21.53
C ALA A 291 21.10 -6.58 21.77
N LEU A 292 19.99 -6.95 21.13
CA LEU A 292 19.40 -8.28 21.22
C LEU A 292 20.30 -9.35 20.59
N LYS A 293 20.90 -9.06 19.42
CA LYS A 293 21.89 -9.92 18.78
C LYS A 293 23.12 -10.10 19.66
N TRP A 294 23.61 -9.02 20.27
CA TRP A 294 24.75 -9.07 21.19
C TRP A 294 24.40 -9.90 22.43
N LEU A 295 23.23 -9.68 23.03
CA LEU A 295 22.75 -10.42 24.19
C LEU A 295 22.61 -11.91 23.87
N ALA A 296 21.99 -12.25 22.73
CA ALA A 296 21.87 -13.63 22.26
C ALA A 296 23.25 -14.26 22.01
N TRP A 297 24.20 -13.52 21.44
CA TRP A 297 25.55 -14.02 21.24
C TRP A 297 26.29 -14.22 22.57
N GLN A 298 26.07 -13.35 23.56
CA GLN A 298 26.74 -13.46 24.85
C GLN A 298 26.16 -14.56 25.73
N VAL A 299 24.84 -14.72 25.74
CA VAL A 299 24.12 -15.71 26.56
C VAL A 299 24.12 -17.10 25.94
N ALA A 300 24.03 -17.22 24.61
CA ALA A 300 23.97 -18.52 23.94
C ALA A 300 25.22 -18.80 23.10
N GLY A 301 25.63 -17.85 22.26
CA GLY A 301 26.73 -18.06 21.29
C GLY A 301 28.10 -18.32 21.93
N ARG A 302 28.48 -17.50 22.92
CA ARG A 302 29.74 -17.62 23.67
C ARG A 302 29.82 -18.93 24.47
N PRO A 303 28.84 -19.27 25.33
CA PRO A 303 28.89 -20.53 26.06
C PRO A 303 28.76 -21.73 25.15
N ALA A 304 27.96 -21.69 24.08
CA ALA A 304 27.90 -22.79 23.10
C ALA A 304 29.24 -23.00 22.39
N ARG A 305 29.94 -21.91 22.02
CA ARG A 305 31.27 -22.00 21.38
C ARG A 305 32.33 -22.50 22.35
N TRP A 306 32.25 -22.09 23.62
CA TRP A 306 33.11 -22.64 24.67
C TRP A 306 32.81 -24.13 24.90
N PHE A 307 31.54 -24.53 25.04
CA PHE A 307 31.12 -25.91 25.22
C PHE A 307 31.57 -26.79 24.04
N TYR A 308 31.41 -26.31 22.81
CA TYR A 308 31.90 -27.01 21.63
C TYR A 308 33.42 -27.20 21.65
N ARG A 309 34.18 -26.16 22.03
CA ARG A 309 35.65 -26.20 22.06
C ARG A 309 36.21 -26.98 23.26
N ALA A 310 35.61 -26.80 24.43
CA ALA A 310 36.09 -27.35 25.69
C ALA A 310 35.58 -28.77 25.96
N ILE A 311 34.44 -29.16 25.37
CA ILE A 311 33.81 -30.44 25.65
C ILE A 311 33.68 -31.27 24.36
N CYS A 312 33.05 -30.75 23.31
CA CYS A 312 32.87 -31.55 22.08
C CYS A 312 34.18 -31.83 21.34
N THR A 313 35.15 -30.92 21.40
CA THR A 313 36.45 -31.10 20.71
C THR A 313 37.31 -32.16 21.40
N PRO A 314 37.57 -32.11 22.73
CA PRO A 314 38.29 -33.19 23.41
C PRO A 314 37.49 -34.50 23.45
N ALA A 315 36.16 -34.48 23.63
CA ALA A 315 35.35 -35.69 23.52
C ALA A 315 35.42 -36.30 22.11
N GLY A 316 35.44 -35.46 21.07
CA GLY A 316 35.65 -35.90 19.70
C GLY A 316 37.02 -36.56 19.49
N HIS A 317 38.08 -36.03 20.12
CA HIS A 317 39.40 -36.66 20.11
C HIS A 317 39.41 -38.00 20.86
N VAL A 318 38.81 -38.07 22.05
CA VAL A 318 38.73 -39.31 22.84
C VAL A 318 37.90 -40.37 22.14
N VAL A 319 36.75 -40.03 21.55
CA VAL A 319 35.94 -40.99 20.76
C VAL A 319 36.70 -41.44 19.52
N ARG A 320 37.41 -40.52 18.84
CA ARG A 320 38.22 -40.85 17.66
C ARG A 320 39.40 -41.75 18.01
N ASP A 321 40.06 -41.53 19.13
CA ASP A 321 41.26 -42.27 19.51
C ASP A 321 40.95 -43.57 20.28
N ALA A 322 39.89 -43.61 21.10
CA ALA A 322 39.52 -44.78 21.90
C ALA A 322 38.53 -45.73 21.20
N VAL A 323 37.70 -45.25 20.27
CA VAL A 323 36.69 -46.10 19.59
C VAL A 323 37.05 -46.30 18.12
N TRP A 324 37.39 -45.21 17.43
CA TRP A 324 37.57 -45.28 15.98
C TRP A 324 38.91 -45.90 15.55
N ARG A 325 40.00 -45.64 16.27
CA ARG A 325 41.31 -46.28 15.99
C ARG A 325 41.30 -47.79 16.25
N PRO A 326 40.76 -48.32 17.36
CA PRO A 326 40.68 -49.77 17.57
C PRO A 326 39.75 -50.45 16.57
N ALA A 327 38.60 -49.86 16.26
CA ALA A 327 37.67 -50.39 15.26
C ALA A 327 38.31 -50.45 13.86
N ARG A 328 39.09 -49.43 13.47
CA ARG A 328 39.85 -49.46 12.21
C ARG A 328 40.94 -50.53 12.18
N ARG A 329 41.61 -50.77 13.31
CA ARG A 329 42.64 -51.82 13.42
C ARG A 329 42.02 -53.21 13.33
N ALA A 330 40.93 -53.45 14.06
CA ALA A 330 40.16 -54.69 13.99
C ALA A 330 39.59 -54.94 12.58
N ALA A 331 39.08 -53.90 11.91
CA ALA A 331 38.61 -54.00 10.53
C ALA A 331 39.76 -54.27 9.53
N ALA A 332 40.93 -53.68 9.74
CA ALA A 332 42.11 -53.93 8.91
C ALA A 332 42.70 -55.33 9.12
N GLU A 333 42.61 -55.88 10.32
CA GLU A 333 43.00 -57.26 10.64
C GLU A 333 42.00 -58.27 10.04
N ALA A 334 40.70 -58.03 10.20
CA ALA A 334 39.67 -58.84 9.54
C ALA A 334 39.81 -58.79 8.01
N GLY A 335 40.12 -57.63 7.43
CA GLY A 335 40.37 -57.47 6.01
C GLY A 335 41.64 -58.19 5.52
N ARG A 336 42.68 -58.28 6.35
CA ARG A 336 43.90 -59.06 6.06
C ARG A 336 43.63 -60.57 6.15
N ALA A 337 42.89 -61.02 7.17
CA ALA A 337 42.48 -62.41 7.31
C ALA A 337 41.58 -62.88 6.15
N ALA A 338 40.61 -62.06 5.76
CA ALA A 338 39.73 -62.35 4.61
C ALA A 338 40.51 -62.42 3.29
N ARG A 339 41.49 -61.52 3.08
CA ARG A 339 42.36 -61.57 1.89
C ARG A 339 43.26 -62.80 1.88
N ALA A 340 43.79 -63.22 3.02
CA ALA A 340 44.58 -64.44 3.14
C ALA A 340 43.73 -65.69 2.84
N ALA A 341 42.50 -65.75 3.36
CA ALA A 341 41.56 -66.84 3.07
C ALA A 341 41.18 -66.90 1.57
N LEU A 342 40.93 -65.75 0.94
CA LEU A 342 40.65 -65.66 -0.49
C LEU A 342 41.86 -66.03 -1.35
N ALA A 343 43.08 -65.67 -0.93
CA ALA A 343 44.30 -66.08 -1.60
C ALA A 343 44.51 -67.60 -1.52
N GLY A 344 44.24 -68.20 -0.35
CA GLY A 344 44.23 -69.65 -0.15
C GLY A 344 43.22 -70.35 -1.05
N ALA A 345 41.96 -69.89 -1.07
CA ALA A 345 40.92 -70.45 -1.94
C ALA A 345 41.25 -70.29 -3.43
N ARG A 346 41.88 -69.18 -3.85
CA ARG A 346 42.35 -69.02 -5.23
C ARG A 346 43.50 -69.95 -5.56
N ALA A 347 44.41 -70.20 -4.62
CA ALA A 347 45.50 -71.14 -4.80
C ALA A 347 44.97 -72.57 -4.95
N THR A 348 43.98 -72.98 -4.14
CA THR A 348 43.36 -74.32 -4.26
C THR A 348 42.62 -74.48 -5.59
N VAL A 349 41.89 -73.47 -6.05
CA VAL A 349 41.23 -73.51 -7.38
C VAL A 349 42.27 -73.57 -8.51
N ARG A 350 43.35 -72.79 -8.43
CA ARG A 350 44.43 -72.85 -9.43
C ARG A 350 45.16 -74.18 -9.41
N GLN A 351 45.30 -74.81 -8.24
CA GLN A 351 45.90 -76.13 -8.10
C GLN A 351 44.97 -77.20 -8.68
N ALA A 352 43.71 -77.23 -8.27
CA ALA A 352 42.70 -78.14 -8.80
C ALA A 352 42.53 -78.02 -10.31
N ARG A 353 42.57 -76.79 -10.85
CA ARG A 353 42.55 -76.57 -12.30
C ARG A 353 43.80 -77.13 -12.98
N ARG A 354 44.99 -76.92 -12.40
CA ARG A 354 46.25 -77.48 -12.95
C ARG A 354 46.27 -79.00 -12.87
N ASP A 355 45.74 -79.59 -11.80
CA ASP A 355 45.69 -81.04 -11.62
C ASP A 355 44.65 -81.68 -12.55
N ALA A 356 43.46 -81.09 -12.70
CA ALA A 356 42.47 -81.50 -13.70
C ALA A 356 43.01 -81.35 -15.13
N TRP A 357 43.75 -80.28 -15.42
CA TRP A 357 44.34 -80.10 -16.74
C TRP A 357 45.49 -81.10 -16.99
N ARG A 358 46.28 -81.42 -15.97
CA ARG A 358 47.29 -82.49 -16.07
C ARG A 358 46.67 -83.88 -16.28
N ALA A 359 45.52 -84.15 -15.67
CA ALA A 359 44.78 -85.40 -15.88
C ALA A 359 44.17 -85.52 -17.30
N LEU A 360 43.76 -84.40 -17.90
CA LEU A 360 43.11 -84.37 -19.21
C LEU A 360 44.09 -84.32 -20.41
N VAL A 361 45.26 -83.69 -20.28
CA VAL A 361 46.23 -83.55 -21.40
C VAL A 361 47.47 -84.43 -21.26
N GLY A 362 47.64 -85.11 -20.12
CA GLY A 362 48.86 -85.84 -19.80
C GLY A 362 49.96 -84.87 -19.36
N GLY A 363 50.44 -85.02 -18.13
CA GLY A 363 51.50 -84.19 -17.59
C GLY A 363 52.86 -84.48 -18.26
N PRO A 364 53.71 -83.45 -18.49
CA PRO A 364 55.08 -83.69 -18.92
C PRO A 364 55.83 -84.55 -17.89
N ARG A 365 56.63 -85.51 -18.37
CA ARG A 365 57.41 -86.46 -17.57
C ARG A 365 58.18 -85.73 -16.46
N ALA A 366 58.10 -86.24 -15.23
CA ALA A 366 58.84 -85.73 -14.09
C ALA A 366 60.34 -85.74 -14.41
N ALA A 367 60.97 -84.56 -14.38
CA ALA A 367 62.41 -84.44 -14.43
C ALA A 367 63.00 -84.95 -13.10
N GLU A 368 63.92 -85.89 -13.23
CA GLU A 368 64.66 -86.52 -12.13
C GLU A 368 65.48 -85.45 -11.36
N PRO A 369 65.43 -85.42 -10.02
CA PRO A 369 66.10 -84.39 -9.23
C PRO A 369 67.62 -84.65 -9.21
N VAL A 370 68.36 -83.91 -10.02
CA VAL A 370 69.83 -83.77 -9.90
C VAL A 370 70.15 -82.89 -8.67
N PRO A 371 71.00 -83.34 -7.73
CA PRO A 371 71.28 -82.61 -6.49
C PRO A 371 72.34 -81.51 -6.67
N GLY A 372 71.95 -80.26 -6.35
CA GLY A 372 72.82 -79.15 -5.91
C GLY A 372 73.75 -78.51 -6.96
N PRO A 373 74.16 -77.24 -6.78
CA PRO A 373 74.80 -76.80 -5.54
C PRO A 373 74.30 -75.47 -4.94
N ALA A 374 74.61 -75.32 -3.66
CA ALA A 374 74.60 -74.08 -2.89
C ALA A 374 75.42 -72.97 -3.56
N LEU A 375 75.14 -71.72 -3.17
CA LEU A 375 75.83 -70.43 -3.35
C LEU A 375 74.73 -69.38 -3.66
N GLN A 376 74.63 -68.20 -3.07
CA GLN A 376 75.64 -67.40 -2.40
C GLN A 376 74.95 -66.23 -1.68
N ALA A 377 75.51 -65.88 -0.53
CA ALA A 377 75.27 -64.63 0.17
C ALA A 377 75.58 -63.40 -0.70
N ARG A 378 74.84 -62.30 -0.49
CA ARG A 378 75.33 -60.95 -0.77
C ARG A 378 74.91 -59.98 0.35
N ASN A 379 75.89 -59.73 1.21
CA ASN A 379 75.97 -58.58 2.11
C ASN A 379 76.46 -57.34 1.33
N LEU A 380 75.92 -56.16 1.62
CA LEU A 380 76.53 -54.82 1.49
C LEU A 380 75.75 -53.95 2.51
N VAL A 381 76.20 -53.59 3.72
CA VAL A 381 77.39 -52.86 4.23
C VAL A 381 77.55 -51.45 3.66
N GLY A 382 77.52 -50.47 4.58
CA GLY A 382 77.92 -49.06 4.46
C GLY A 382 76.79 -48.13 4.91
N THR A 383 76.85 -47.37 6.01
CA THR A 383 77.94 -46.56 6.61
C THR A 383 77.73 -46.43 8.14
N GLN A 384 78.66 -46.83 9.01
CA GLN A 384 79.63 -46.00 9.80
C GLN A 384 79.02 -44.71 10.43
N GLN A 385 79.17 -44.42 11.73
CA GLN A 385 80.43 -44.25 12.48
C GLN A 385 80.25 -44.31 14.03
N PRO A 386 81.33 -44.55 14.81
CA PRO A 386 81.29 -45.00 16.21
C PRO A 386 81.65 -43.91 17.23
N GLN A 387 81.17 -44.04 18.48
CA GLN A 387 81.79 -43.40 19.65
C GLN A 387 81.88 -44.39 20.81
N THR A 388 83.13 -44.62 21.22
CA THR A 388 83.60 -45.57 22.22
C THR A 388 83.60 -44.95 23.62
N VAL A 389 83.34 -45.82 24.57
CA VAL A 389 83.26 -45.66 26.03
C VAL A 389 84.61 -45.31 26.65
N PRO A 390 84.63 -44.68 27.84
CA PRO A 390 85.58 -45.05 28.88
C PRO A 390 84.83 -45.49 30.15
N GLY A 391 85.28 -46.61 30.74
CA GLY A 391 84.72 -47.19 31.95
C GLY A 391 85.73 -47.33 33.08
N VAL A 392 85.16 -47.46 34.29
CA VAL A 392 85.65 -48.15 35.50
C VAL A 392 86.59 -47.38 36.45
N ALA A 393 86.06 -47.14 37.67
CA ALA A 393 86.63 -47.37 39.02
C ALA A 393 86.02 -46.34 40.02
N ALA A 394 85.15 -46.73 40.94
CA ALA A 394 85.41 -47.28 42.28
C ALA A 394 86.13 -46.28 43.24
N GLY A 395 85.51 -45.98 44.39
CA GLY A 395 86.17 -45.26 45.49
C GLY A 395 85.22 -44.44 46.39
N THR A 396 84.57 -45.11 47.33
CA THR A 396 84.03 -44.53 48.58
C THR A 396 85.18 -44.04 49.47
N GLU A 397 85.09 -42.84 50.06
CA GLU A 397 85.46 -42.53 51.47
C GLU A 397 85.25 -41.05 51.85
N THR A 398 84.37 -40.85 52.84
CA THR A 398 84.45 -39.95 54.01
C THR A 398 85.09 -38.56 53.93
N SER A 399 84.31 -37.53 54.29
CA SER A 399 84.59 -36.72 55.50
C SER A 399 83.42 -35.80 55.88
N LEU A 400 82.96 -35.99 57.12
CA LEU A 400 82.10 -35.08 57.89
C LEU A 400 82.82 -33.75 58.18
N PRO A 401 82.07 -32.70 58.52
CA PRO A 401 82.44 -31.88 59.67
C PRO A 401 81.31 -31.83 60.72
N GLU A 402 81.74 -31.71 61.98
CA GLU A 402 81.03 -31.03 63.08
C GLU A 402 79.81 -31.71 63.72
N ARG A 403 80.01 -32.36 64.89
CA ARG A 403 79.64 -31.85 66.24
C ARG A 403 79.60 -32.95 67.30
N ALA A 404 80.20 -32.60 68.44
CA ALA A 404 80.14 -33.16 69.79
C ALA A 404 80.79 -34.53 70.04
#